data_AF-A0A0F8ZJ73-F1
#
_entry.id   AF-A0A0F8ZJ73-F1
#
_cell.length_a   1.000
_cell.length_b   1.000
_cell.length_c   1.000
_cell.angle_alpha   90.00
_cell.angle_beta   90.00
_cell.angle_gamma   90.00
#
_symmetry.space_group_name_H-M   'P 1'
#
loop_
_entity.id
_entity.type
_entity.pdbx_description
1 polymer ?
#
loop_
_entity_poly.entity_id
_entity_poly.type
_entity_poly.pdbx_seq_one_letter_code
_entity_poly.pdbx_strand_id
1 'polypeptide(L)'
;MIRTPWEEIGTDVSEADTLADAMTQANVMFNVSIKQGSFFTPAATEKSKPAYKVATGHFFIVRDDIEAVLGACKSKFQPLQNTSAFAFFNPLIEDGTCKMDTIGSFGLGQKIWMLAEVLHT
;
A
#
# COMPACT_ATOMS: atom_id res chain seq x y z
N MET A 1 26.14 16.41 -1.14
CA MET A 1 24.66 16.41 -1.16
C MET A 1 24.21 15.69 0.09
N ILE A 2 23.49 16.37 0.97
CA ILE A 2 22.81 15.71 2.10
C ILE A 2 21.57 15.08 1.50
N ARG A 3 21.44 13.76 1.61
CA ARG A 3 20.23 13.04 1.25
C ARG A 3 19.38 12.87 2.49
N THR A 4 18.07 13.05 2.40
CA THR A 4 17.21 12.71 3.52
C THR A 4 17.10 11.18 3.65
N PRO A 5 17.00 10.62 4.87
CA PRO A 5 16.94 9.18 5.09
C PRO A 5 15.84 8.43 4.33
N TRP A 6 14.83 9.16 3.83
CA TRP A 6 13.65 8.62 3.16
C TRP A 6 13.72 8.66 1.63
N GLU A 7 14.72 9.32 1.03
CA GLU A 7 14.89 9.40 -0.44
C GLU A 7 14.99 8.04 -1.14
N GLU A 8 15.45 6.99 -0.44
CA GLU A 8 15.59 5.64 -1.02
C GLU A 8 14.31 4.79 -0.95
N ILE A 9 13.32 5.23 -0.17
CA ILE A 9 12.09 4.45 0.14
C ILE A 9 10.80 5.24 -0.08
N GLY A 10 10.91 6.48 -0.56
CA GLY A 10 9.81 7.39 -0.83
C GLY A 10 10.05 8.23 -2.07
N THR A 11 8.98 8.85 -2.56
CA THR A 11 8.96 9.79 -3.66
C THR A 11 8.72 11.17 -3.11
N ASP A 12 9.60 12.10 -3.44
CA ASP A 12 9.42 13.52 -3.18
C ASP A 12 8.18 14.01 -3.96
N VAL A 13 7.22 14.55 -3.22
CA VAL A 13 5.95 15.09 -3.72
C VAL A 13 5.76 16.53 -3.25
N SER A 14 6.86 17.19 -2.86
CA SER A 14 6.85 18.58 -2.39
C SER A 14 6.32 19.56 -3.42
N GLU A 15 6.27 19.21 -4.71
CA GLU A 15 5.69 20.04 -5.77
C GLU A 15 4.19 19.78 -6.01
N ALA A 16 3.57 18.83 -5.30
CA ALA A 16 2.16 18.53 -5.46
C ALA A 16 1.27 19.52 -4.67
N ASP A 17 0.29 20.10 -5.36
CA ASP A 17 -0.68 21.03 -4.76
C ASP A 17 -1.81 20.29 -4.03
N THR A 18 -2.19 19.10 -4.50
CA THR A 18 -3.28 18.31 -3.92
C THR A 18 -2.79 16.95 -3.43
N LEU A 19 -3.50 16.38 -2.45
CA LEU A 19 -3.21 15.02 -1.99
C LEU A 19 -3.34 14.00 -3.13
N ALA A 20 -4.32 14.17 -4.02
CA ALA A 20 -4.54 13.27 -5.15
C ALA A 20 -3.34 13.28 -6.11
N ASP A 21 -2.80 14.47 -6.40
CA ASP A 21 -1.61 14.61 -7.24
C ASP A 21 -0.40 13.99 -6.57
N ALA A 22 -0.20 14.24 -5.27
CA ALA A 22 0.89 13.67 -4.48
C ALA A 22 0.84 12.12 -4.49
N MET A 23 -0.33 11.54 -4.23
CA MET A 23 -0.53 10.09 -4.23
C MET A 23 -0.34 9.47 -5.62
N THR A 24 -0.67 10.21 -6.68
CA THR A 24 -0.46 9.79 -8.07
C THR A 24 1.03 9.79 -8.41
N GLN A 25 1.77 10.84 -8.04
CA GLN A 25 3.21 10.94 -8.25
C GLN A 25 3.98 9.80 -7.56
N ALA A 26 3.57 9.42 -6.35
CA ALA A 26 4.18 8.32 -5.60
C ALA A 26 3.66 6.91 -5.99
N ASN A 27 2.78 6.79 -7.01
CA ASN A 27 2.19 5.53 -7.47
C ASN A 27 1.49 4.71 -6.37
N VAL A 28 0.88 5.41 -5.41
CA VAL A 28 0.11 4.81 -4.30
C VAL A 28 -1.40 4.94 -4.48
N MET A 29 -1.86 5.64 -5.50
CA MET A 29 -3.28 5.80 -5.83
C MET A 29 -3.85 4.58 -6.59
N PHE A 30 -3.73 3.39 -6.00
CA PHE A 30 -4.30 2.15 -6.53
C PHE A 30 -5.46 1.64 -5.68
N ASN A 31 -6.35 0.87 -6.31
CA ASN A 31 -7.43 0.16 -5.62
C ASN A 31 -6.99 -1.24 -5.20
N VAL A 32 -7.60 -1.70 -4.12
CA VAL A 32 -7.46 -3.09 -3.65
C VAL A 32 -8.81 -3.80 -3.61
N SER A 33 -8.84 -5.01 -4.14
CA SER A 33 -10.00 -5.90 -4.13
C SER A 33 -9.71 -7.17 -3.34
N ILE A 34 -10.78 -7.82 -2.85
CA ILE A 34 -10.66 -9.14 -2.25
C ILE A 34 -10.96 -10.18 -3.32
N LYS A 35 -9.95 -11.00 -3.66
CA LYS A 35 -10.10 -12.10 -4.61
C LYS A 35 -9.99 -13.44 -3.87
N GLN A 36 -10.86 -14.39 -4.22
CA GLN A 36 -10.76 -15.75 -3.73
C GLN A 36 -9.70 -16.51 -4.54
N GLY A 37 -8.84 -17.27 -3.86
CA GLY A 37 -7.76 -18.01 -4.49
C GLY A 37 -7.43 -19.31 -3.77
N SER A 38 -6.40 -19.98 -4.28
CA SER A 38 -5.84 -21.20 -3.69
C SER A 38 -4.33 -21.03 -3.50
N PHE A 39 -3.78 -21.65 -2.46
CA PHE A 39 -2.32 -21.70 -2.28
C PHE A 39 -1.83 -23.11 -2.01
N PHE A 40 -0.55 -23.32 -2.29
CA PHE A 40 0.13 -24.59 -2.08
C PHE A 40 0.73 -24.60 -0.67
N THR A 41 0.40 -25.63 0.08
CA THR A 41 1.01 -25.90 1.40
C THR A 41 1.91 -27.13 1.31
N PRO A 42 3.06 -27.14 1.99
CA PRO A 42 3.87 -28.35 2.09
C PRO A 42 3.05 -29.43 2.81
N ALA A 43 2.83 -30.56 2.15
CA ALA A 43 2.22 -31.73 2.76
C ALA A 43 3.32 -32.56 3.43
N ALA A 44 3.17 -32.79 4.73
CA ALA A 44 4.01 -33.74 5.44
C ALA A 44 3.88 -35.12 4.78
N THR A 45 4.98 -35.60 4.21
CA THR A 45 5.09 -36.95 3.68
C THR A 45 6.30 -37.60 4.33
N GLU A 46 6.16 -38.86 4.75
CA GLU A 46 7.21 -39.61 5.46
C GLU A 46 8.45 -39.90 4.59
N LYS A 47 8.46 -39.54 3.30
CA LYS A 47 9.53 -39.88 2.36
C LYS A 47 9.78 -38.77 1.34
N SER A 48 10.73 -37.90 1.66
CA SER A 48 11.70 -37.22 0.78
C SER A 48 11.23 -36.49 -0.51
N LYS A 49 9.93 -36.29 -0.75
CA LYS A 49 9.43 -35.46 -1.85
C LYS A 49 8.44 -34.45 -1.29
N PRO A 50 8.61 -33.13 -1.52
CA PRO A 50 7.62 -32.15 -1.10
C PRO A 50 6.35 -32.36 -1.93
N ALA A 51 5.39 -33.12 -1.38
CA ALA A 51 4.02 -33.11 -1.88
C ALA A 51 3.38 -31.78 -1.46
N TYR A 52 2.57 -31.17 -2.32
CA TYR A 52 1.84 -29.95 -2.01
C TYR A 52 0.35 -30.24 -1.94
N LYS A 53 -0.34 -29.68 -0.94
CA LYS A 53 -1.81 -29.68 -0.87
C LYS A 53 -2.32 -28.30 -1.31
N VAL A 54 -3.28 -28.30 -2.22
CA VAL A 54 -3.99 -27.09 -2.64
C VAL A 54 -5.03 -26.77 -1.56
N ALA A 55 -4.84 -25.66 -0.86
CA ALA A 55 -5.80 -25.15 0.11
C ALA A 55 -6.73 -24.16 -0.61
N THR A 56 -7.99 -24.54 -0.81
CA THR A 56 -9.01 -23.74 -1.50
C THR A 56 -9.81 -22.87 -0.52
N GLY A 57 -10.52 -21.86 -1.02
CA GLY A 57 -11.43 -21.05 -0.21
C GLY A 57 -10.77 -19.94 0.61
N HIS A 58 -9.55 -19.55 0.24
CA HIS A 58 -8.84 -18.46 0.89
C HIS A 58 -9.06 -17.15 0.15
N PHE A 59 -9.03 -16.05 0.91
CA PHE A 59 -9.22 -14.71 0.39
C PHE A 59 -7.90 -13.96 0.44
N PHE A 60 -7.67 -13.17 -0.60
CA PHE A 60 -6.46 -12.39 -0.76
C PHE A 60 -6.82 -10.95 -1.05
N ILE A 61 -6.05 -10.04 -0.44
CA ILE A 61 -6.06 -8.63 -0.80
C ILE A 61 -5.18 -8.51 -2.04
N VAL A 62 -5.77 -8.02 -3.13
CA VAL A 62 -5.11 -7.90 -4.43
C VAL A 62 -5.11 -6.44 -4.83
N ARG A 63 -3.94 -5.95 -5.25
CA ARG A 63 -3.77 -4.66 -5.88
C ARG A 63 -4.20 -4.78 -7.35
N ASP A 64 -5.17 -3.97 -7.77
CA ASP A 64 -5.94 -4.23 -9.00
C ASP A 64 -5.20 -3.87 -10.30
N ASP A 65 -4.32 -2.87 -10.29
CA ASP A 65 -3.60 -2.37 -11.47
C ASP A 65 -2.52 -3.34 -11.98
N ILE A 66 -1.88 -4.08 -11.07
CA ILE A 66 -0.80 -5.04 -11.37
C ILE A 66 -1.14 -6.49 -10.99
N GLU A 67 -2.37 -6.73 -10.56
CA GLU A 67 -2.86 -8.02 -10.04
C GLU A 67 -1.98 -8.66 -8.95
N ALA A 68 -1.29 -7.84 -8.15
CA ALA A 68 -0.37 -8.33 -7.13
C ALA A 68 -1.11 -8.70 -5.83
N VAL A 69 -0.79 -9.87 -5.28
CA VAL A 69 -1.28 -10.28 -3.96
C VAL A 69 -0.49 -9.52 -2.88
N LEU A 70 -1.22 -8.72 -2.09
CA LEU A 70 -0.66 -7.95 -0.97
C LEU A 70 -0.67 -8.75 0.34
N GLY A 71 -1.61 -9.68 0.50
CA GLY A 71 -1.70 -10.53 1.69
C GLY A 71 -2.95 -11.41 1.71
N ALA A 72 -2.98 -12.36 2.64
CA ALA A 72 -4.15 -13.20 2.89
C ALA A 72 -5.08 -12.55 3.92
N CYS A 73 -6.40 -12.74 3.75
CA CYS A 73 -7.41 -12.23 4.66
C CYS A 73 -8.54 -13.26 4.86
N LYS A 74 -9.48 -12.93 5.74
CA LYS A 74 -10.73 -13.69 5.92
C LYS A 74 -11.82 -13.13 5.03
N SER A 75 -12.87 -13.92 4.80
CA SER A 75 -14.03 -13.54 3.98
C SER A 75 -14.74 -12.25 4.40
N LYS A 76 -14.68 -11.91 5.70
CA LYS A 76 -15.32 -10.70 6.26
C LYS A 76 -14.42 -9.47 6.26
N PHE A 77 -13.17 -9.58 5.81
CA PHE A 77 -12.25 -8.45 5.79
C PHE A 77 -12.68 -7.45 4.72
N GLN A 78 -12.75 -6.18 5.09
CA GLN A 78 -13.00 -5.07 4.18
C GLN A 78 -11.72 -4.25 4.06
N PRO A 79 -11.10 -4.18 2.88
CA PRO A 79 -9.88 -3.41 2.72
C PRO A 79 -10.20 -1.91 2.77
N LEU A 80 -9.40 -1.18 3.54
CA LEU A 80 -9.39 0.29 3.52
C LEU A 80 -8.62 0.74 2.28
N GLN A 81 -9.25 1.55 1.41
CA GLN A 81 -8.59 2.09 0.22
C GLN A 81 -7.62 3.20 0.62
N ASN A 82 -6.50 3.30 -0.09
CA ASN A 82 -5.46 4.31 0.20
C ASN A 82 -6.04 5.72 0.15
N THR A 83 -6.88 6.02 -0.84
CA THR A 83 -7.55 7.32 -0.99
C THR A 83 -8.38 7.68 0.24
N SER A 84 -9.08 6.71 0.83
CA SER A 84 -9.85 6.91 2.06
C SER A 84 -8.98 6.97 3.31
N ALA A 85 -7.92 6.16 3.38
CA ALA A 85 -7.02 6.10 4.54
C ALA A 85 -6.35 7.46 4.83
N PHE A 86 -6.08 8.21 3.78
CA PHE A 86 -5.32 9.45 3.85
C PHE A 86 -6.14 10.70 3.55
N ALA A 87 -7.44 10.56 3.26
CA ALA A 87 -8.35 11.68 3.02
C ALA A 87 -8.39 12.71 4.16
N PHE A 88 -7.97 12.35 5.38
CA PHE A 88 -7.88 13.28 6.51
C PHE A 88 -6.86 14.41 6.28
N PHE A 89 -5.89 14.24 5.37
CA PHE A 89 -4.95 15.29 4.99
C PHE A 89 -5.58 16.37 4.10
N ASN A 90 -6.65 16.06 3.35
CA ASN A 90 -7.28 17.03 2.44
C ASN A 90 -7.58 18.38 3.09
N PRO A 91 -8.33 18.47 4.22
CA PRO A 91 -8.62 19.76 4.83
C PRO A 91 -7.35 20.50 5.30
N LEU A 92 -6.30 19.77 5.73
CA LEU A 92 -5.04 20.35 6.23
C LEU A 92 -4.13 20.87 5.11
N ILE A 93 -4.27 20.33 3.91
CA ILE A 93 -3.57 20.81 2.71
C ILE A 93 -4.35 21.99 2.13
N GLU A 94 -5.68 21.87 2.04
CA GLU A 94 -6.57 22.89 1.50
C GLU A 94 -6.56 24.20 2.32
N ASP A 95 -6.44 24.11 3.65
CA ASP A 95 -6.35 25.29 4.52
C ASP A 95 -4.91 25.84 4.66
N GLY A 96 -3.93 25.20 4.03
CA GLY A 96 -2.52 25.58 4.06
C GLY A 96 -1.78 25.25 5.36
N THR A 97 -2.38 24.48 6.28
CA THR A 97 -1.74 24.06 7.53
C THR A 97 -0.51 23.20 7.29
N CYS A 98 -0.55 22.33 6.27
CA CYS A 98 0.57 21.47 5.91
C CYS A 98 0.72 21.29 4.40
N LYS A 99 1.93 20.88 3.98
CA LYS A 99 2.23 20.43 2.63
C LYS A 99 2.72 18.99 2.66
N MET A 100 2.39 18.22 1.63
CA MET A 100 3.00 16.90 1.46
C MET A 100 4.47 17.06 1.07
N ASP A 101 5.34 16.31 1.74
CA ASP A 101 6.78 16.31 1.46
C ASP A 101 7.18 15.04 0.72
N THR A 102 6.99 13.88 1.36
CA THR A 102 7.38 12.58 0.80
C THR A 102 6.29 11.54 1.02
N ILE A 103 6.02 10.72 0.00
CA ILE A 103 5.12 9.57 0.10
C ILE A 103 5.87 8.32 -0.32
N GLY A 104 5.69 7.21 0.40
CA GLY A 104 6.38 5.98 0.06
C GLY A 104 5.55 4.73 0.33
N SER A 105 6.00 3.63 -0.27
CA SER A 105 5.42 2.31 -0.05
C SER A 105 6.49 1.24 0.06
N PHE A 106 6.21 0.21 0.86
CA PHE A 106 7.06 -0.97 0.97
C PHE A 106 6.48 -2.11 0.14
N GLY A 107 7.38 -2.84 -0.52
CA GLY A 107 7.04 -3.98 -1.37
C GLY A 107 6.26 -3.54 -2.62
N LEU A 108 5.09 -4.14 -2.84
CA LEU A 108 4.17 -3.83 -3.94
C LEU A 108 3.02 -2.91 -3.49
N GLY A 109 3.12 -2.33 -2.29
CA GLY A 109 2.08 -1.49 -1.69
C GLY A 109 1.41 -2.10 -0.46
N GLN A 110 2.04 -3.08 0.21
CA GLN A 110 1.50 -3.69 1.43
C GLN A 110 1.48 -2.71 2.61
N LYS A 111 2.42 -1.75 2.62
CA LYS A 111 2.51 -0.69 3.63
C LYS A 111 2.79 0.61 2.91
N ILE A 112 2.05 1.65 3.27
CA ILE A 112 2.16 2.98 2.67
C ILE A 112 2.31 3.98 3.81
N TRP A 113 3.14 4.98 3.60
CA TRP A 113 3.40 6.04 4.56
C TRP A 113 3.47 7.38 3.84
N MET A 114 3.20 8.45 4.58
CA MET A 114 3.34 9.80 4.08
C MET A 114 3.98 10.70 5.15
N LEU A 115 4.76 11.66 4.68
CA LEU A 115 5.35 12.74 5.46
C LEU A 115 4.76 14.06 4.96
N ALA A 116 4.27 14.86 5.90
CA ALA A 116 3.78 16.19 5.63
C ALA A 116 4.56 17.18 6.52
N GLU A 117 4.93 18.31 5.94
CA GLU A 117 5.52 19.43 6.65
C GLU A 117 4.41 20.38 7.09
N VAL A 118 4.41 20.76 8.37
CA VAL A 118 3.49 21.77 8.89
C VAL A 118 4.07 23.15 8.58
N LEU A 119 3.32 23.99 7.88
CA LEU A 119 3.79 25.29 7.37
C LEU A 119 3.62 26.45 8.38
N HIS A 120 3.20 26.15 9.61
CA HIS A 120 3.00 27.15 10.64
C HIS A 120 4.33 27.62 11.27
N THR A 121 4.53 28.95 11.26
CA THR A 121 5.53 29.69 12.05
C THR A 121 5.00 30.02 13.44
#